data_AF-A0A957VBZ2-F1
#
_entry.id   AF-A0A957VBZ2-F1
#
_cell.length_a   1.000
_cell.length_b   1.000
_cell.length_c   1.000
_cell.angle_alpha   90.00
_cell.angle_beta   90.00
_cell.angle_gamma   90.00
#
_symmetry.space_group_name_H-M   'P 1'
#
loop_
_entity.id
_entity.type
_entity.pdbx_description
1 polymer ?
#
loop_
_entity_poly.entity_id
_entity_poly.type
_entity_poly.pdbx_seq_one_letter_code
_entity_poly.pdbx_strand_id
1 'polypeptide(L)' 'RLVREIKEAQPGLPVILGGYTNHENVARRLAEADGALVGSCFEPAGWGSRIDLDLVRRYVDIVSTLG' A
#
# COMPACT_ATOMS: atom_id res chain seq x y z
N ARG A 1 -4.11 -12.83 3.85
CA ARG A 1 -4.62 -14.18 3.42
C ARG A 1 -4.19 -14.54 2.01
N LEU A 2 -4.69 -13.91 0.94
CA LEU A 2 -4.25 -14.23 -0.44
C LEU A 2 -2.73 -14.05 -0.64
N VAL A 3 -2.17 -12.94 -0.14
CA VAL A 3 -0.73 -12.67 -0.23
C VAL A 3 0.08 -13.74 0.47
N ARG A 4 -0.27 -14.07 1.72
CA ARG A 4 0.37 -15.14 2.48
C ARG A 4 0.32 -16.49 1.76
N GLU A 5 -0.83 -16.86 1.21
CA GLU A 5 -0.98 -18.13 0.45
C GLU A 5 -0.07 -18.16 -0.80
N ILE A 6 0.08 -17.03 -1.51
CA ILE A 6 1.01 -16.92 -2.64
C ILE A 6 2.47 -17.07 -2.17
N LYS A 7 2.83 -16.40 -1.06
CA LYS A 7 4.18 -16.47 -0.47
C LYS A 7 4.51 -17.85 0.08
N GLU A 8 3.54 -18.57 0.64
CA GLU A 8 3.69 -19.97 1.07
C GLU A 8 3.93 -20.90 -0.13
N ALA A 9 3.20 -20.69 -1.24
CA ALA A 9 3.36 -21.48 -2.46
C ALA A 9 4.63 -21.14 -3.25
N GLN A 10 5.08 -19.89 -3.21
CA GLN A 10 6.28 -19.41 -3.90
C GLN A 10 6.99 -18.34 -3.05
N PRO A 11 7.87 -18.74 -2.10
CA PRO A 11 8.53 -17.82 -1.16
C PRO A 11 9.33 -16.69 -1.80
N GLY A 12 9.89 -16.93 -3.00
CA GLY A 12 10.72 -15.96 -3.71
C GLY A 12 9.96 -14.98 -4.60
N LEU A 13 8.64 -15.14 -4.80
CA LEU A 13 7.88 -14.27 -5.71
C LEU A 13 7.54 -12.95 -5.02
N PRO A 14 7.94 -11.79 -5.58
CA PRO A 14 7.47 -10.50 -5.10
C PRO A 14 5.96 -10.35 -5.35
N VAL A 15 5.23 -9.88 -4.35
CA VAL A 15 3.80 -9.62 -4.39
C VAL A 15 3.56 -8.13 -4.14
N ILE A 16 3.08 -7.45 -5.16
CA ILE A 16 2.70 -6.03 -5.11
C ILE A 16 1.18 -5.93 -5.06
N LEU A 17 0.65 -5.20 -4.08
CA LEU A 17 -0.78 -4.92 -3.97
C LEU A 17 -1.19 -3.91 -5.04
N GLY A 18 -2.14 -4.27 -5.90
CA GLY A 18 -2.62 -3.40 -6.99
C GLY A 18 -3.50 -2.21 -6.56
N GLY A 19 -3.79 -2.05 -5.26
CA GLY A 19 -4.61 -0.94 -4.77
C GLY A 19 -5.23 -1.20 -3.40
N TYR A 20 -6.26 -0.42 -3.07
CA TYR A 20 -7.03 -0.48 -1.82
C TYR A 20 -6.25 -0.19 -0.52
N THR A 21 -4.97 0.18 -0.60
CA THR A 21 -4.21 0.63 0.56
C THR A 21 -4.50 2.10 0.89
N ASN A 22 -4.51 2.42 2.17
CA ASN A 22 -4.69 3.78 2.68
C ASN A 22 -3.91 3.95 4.00
N HIS A 23 -3.91 5.15 4.55
CA HIS A 23 -3.19 5.49 5.79
C HIS A 23 -3.60 4.62 6.99
N GLU A 24 -4.83 4.11 7.04
CA GLU A 24 -5.32 3.29 8.14
C GLU A 24 -4.87 1.82 8.05
N ASN A 25 -4.59 1.32 6.84
CA ASN A 25 -4.39 -0.10 6.61
C ASN A 25 -3.06 -0.47 5.96
N VAL A 26 -2.26 0.49 5.51
CA VAL A 26 -0.99 0.23 4.80
C VAL A 26 -0.05 -0.64 5.63
N ALA A 27 0.13 -0.36 6.92
CA ALA A 27 1.02 -1.12 7.79
C ALA A 27 0.69 -2.62 7.83
N ARG A 28 -0.57 -2.97 8.12
CA ARG A 28 -1.00 -4.38 8.16
C ARG A 28 -0.99 -5.06 6.78
N ARG A 29 -1.15 -4.28 5.70
CA ARG A 29 -1.21 -4.81 4.33
C ARG A 29 0.19 -5.12 3.81
N LEU A 30 1.15 -4.25 4.09
CA LEU A 30 2.56 -4.44 3.73
C LEU A 30 3.29 -5.40 4.67
N ALA A 31 2.75 -5.73 5.84
CA ALA A 31 3.29 -6.79 6.69
C ALA A 31 3.34 -8.18 5.98
N GLU A 32 2.48 -8.43 4.99
CA GLU A 32 2.47 -9.66 4.19
C GLU A 32 3.05 -9.46 2.77
N ALA A 33 3.11 -8.23 2.25
CA ALA A 33 3.37 -7.91 0.84
C ALA A 33 4.64 -7.05 0.66
N ASP A 34 5.29 -7.17 -0.49
CA ASP A 34 6.57 -6.46 -0.74
C ASP A 34 6.37 -5.01 -1.23
N GLY A 35 5.13 -4.63 -1.53
CA GLY A 35 4.82 -3.26 -1.96
C GLY A 35 3.37 -3.05 -2.34
N ALA A 36 3.03 -1.81 -2.70
CA ALA A 36 1.70 -1.43 -3.15
C ALA A 36 1.74 -0.32 -4.19
N LEU A 37 0.79 -0.35 -5.12
CA LEU A 37 0.42 0.79 -5.97
C LEU A 37 -0.71 1.56 -5.28
N VAL A 38 -0.59 2.88 -5.23
CA VAL A 38 -1.44 3.75 -4.40
C VAL A 38 -1.86 4.97 -5.20
N GLY A 39 -3.14 5.34 -5.11
CA GLY A 39 -3.69 6.48 -5.85
C GLY A 39 -4.82 7.16 -5.10
N SER A 40 -5.99 6.53 -5.03
CA SER A 40 -7.23 7.17 -4.57
C SER A 40 -7.18 7.80 -3.16
N CYS A 41 -6.36 7.29 -2.25
CA CYS A 41 -6.20 7.89 -0.91
C CYS A 41 -5.33 9.17 -0.90
N PHE A 42 -4.72 9.52 -2.03
CA PHE A 42 -4.04 10.79 -2.24
C PHE A 42 -4.93 11.83 -2.93
N GLU A 43 -6.15 11.45 -3.34
CA GLU A 43 -7.06 12.25 -4.14
C GLU A 43 -8.34 12.56 -3.33
N PRO A 44 -8.32 13.57 -2.43
CA PRO A 44 -9.40 13.78 -1.46
C PRO A 44 -10.74 14.18 -2.10
N ALA A 45 -10.73 14.68 -3.33
CA ALA A 45 -11.92 15.00 -4.11
C ALA A 45 -12.38 13.84 -5.02
N GLY A 46 -11.83 12.64 -4.83
CA GLY A 46 -12.17 11.45 -5.61
C GLY A 46 -11.20 11.18 -6.75
N TRP A 47 -11.42 10.07 -7.46
CA TRP A 47 -10.50 9.56 -8.47
C TRP A 47 -10.35 10.48 -9.68
N GLY A 48 -9.11 10.72 -10.10
CA GLY A 48 -8.73 11.65 -11.16
C GLY A 48 -8.62 13.10 -10.69
N SER A 49 -8.77 13.37 -9.40
CA SER A 49 -8.66 14.72 -8.83
C SER A 49 -7.21 15.09 -8.54
N ARG A 50 -7.01 16.31 -8.02
CA ARG A 50 -5.67 16.77 -7.68
C ARG A 50 -5.11 15.95 -6.51
N ILE A 51 -3.88 15.49 -6.68
CA ILE A 51 -3.11 14.84 -5.62
C ILE A 51 -2.83 15.84 -4.49
N ASP A 52 -3.13 15.44 -3.26
CA ASP A 52 -2.71 16.11 -2.03
C ASP A 52 -1.35 15.56 -1.58
N LEU A 53 -0.34 16.43 -1.62
CA LEU A 53 1.04 16.08 -1.27
C LEU A 53 1.21 15.73 0.21
N ASP A 54 0.38 16.27 1.10
CA ASP A 54 0.49 15.97 2.53
C ASP A 54 -0.09 14.58 2.83
N LEU A 55 -1.10 14.15 2.08
CA LEU A 55 -1.56 12.76 2.12
C LEU A 55 -0.47 11.81 1.61
N VAL A 56 0.23 12.16 0.53
CA VAL A 56 1.37 11.35 0.05
C VAL A 56 2.45 11.24 1.12
N ARG A 57 2.89 12.36 1.71
CA ARG A 57 3.92 12.40 2.76
C ARG A 57 3.53 11.51 3.93
N ARG A 58 2.33 11.70 4.51
CA ARG A 58 1.86 10.89 5.64
C ARG A 58 1.83 9.40 5.34
N TYR A 59 1.45 9.02 4.12
CA TYR A 59 1.46 7.61 3.72
C TYR A 59 2.88 7.05 3.66
N VAL A 60 3.79 7.78 3.00
CA VAL A 60 5.20 7.39 2.88
C VAL A 60 5.88 7.36 4.24
N ASP A 61 5.56 8.30 5.14
CA ASP A 61 6.05 8.30 6.52
C ASP A 61 5.69 7.00 7.22
N ILE A 62 4.43 6.56 7.15
CA ILE A 62 4.02 5.25 7.71
C ILE A 62 4.85 4.12 7.10
N VAL A 63 4.96 4.06 5.76
CA VAL A 63 5.72 3.00 5.07
C VAL A 63 7.19 2.99 5.47
N SER A 64 7.81 4.17 5.62
CA SER A 64 9.22 4.30 5.98
C SER A 64 9.54 3.77 7.39
N THR A 65 8.53 3.67 8.26
CA THR A 65 8.67 3.12 9.61
C THR A 65 8.45 1.60 9.70
N LEU A 66 8.14 0.93 8.59
CA LEU A 66 7.87 -0.53 8.55
C LEU A 66 9.14 -1.38 8.38
N GLY A 67 10.33 -0.76 8.31
CA GLY A 67 11.63 -1.41 8.17
C GLY A 67 12.36 -1.62 9.49
#